data_AF-A0A956KLL3-F1
#
_entry.id   AF-A0A956KLL3-F1
#
_cell.length_a   1.000
_cell.length_b   1.000
_cell.length_c   1.000
_cell.angle_alpha   90.00
_cell.angle_beta   90.00
_cell.angle_gamma   90.00
#
_symmetry.space_group_name_H-M   'P 1'
#
loop_
_entity.id
_entity.type
_entity.pdbx_description
1 polymer ?
#
loop_
_entity_poly.entity_id
_entity_poly.type
_entity_poly.pdbx_seq_one_letter_code
_entity_poly.pdbx_strand_id
1 'polypeptide(L)'
;MAPGQPTPTDTLEHLLQLWRASKHPRLAELIAAFARAHESREALAWRDSDKLGAAEWTAALAEVDLLDLGALLSVLGKGTAGVVANRISLLAQLEPDPRIADALHALIEARAWTSTGARKVWTRTTSLLAALADPRTRALVDTYAHEGAAGDSRDFAVWMHERLQKLAPKLPEPGPLDAETDALIERLLAGLAGPARSSAGDSLPELLAHSLARPDDLDARLVLADALIELGDARGEFIQVQIARESAPKDRKLAAREKQLLADHRDRFLGPLEPIVRKGSLEFARGFVSACELTDNVYAHLLESVLADEALGNIRSASGPLAFLLAPKLANLRHARVHEREFPSTEPLLRCDRPLPFESLAFALPRGSDPALFDDCTCLPKLRRLALRGNNALLQAVLSRALVARVPELVLEDVTTTLPRLLRAGLERNDKPGMVGLRKGEVGIHGWALALDV
;
A
#
# COMPACT_ATOMS: atom_id res chain seq x y z
N MET A 1 23.16 -27.37 18.17
CA MET A 1 21.95 -28.23 18.17
C MET A 1 22.23 -29.43 19.06
N ALA A 2 21.34 -29.72 20.01
CA ALA A 2 21.45 -30.91 20.83
C ALA A 2 21.21 -32.17 19.96
N PRO A 3 21.95 -33.27 20.17
CA PRO A 3 21.71 -34.51 19.43
C PRO A 3 20.29 -35.05 19.75
N GLY A 4 19.44 -35.16 18.73
CA GLY A 4 18.10 -35.75 18.83
C GLY A 4 16.89 -34.83 18.57
N GLN A 5 17.08 -33.53 18.26
CA GLN A 5 15.98 -32.69 17.80
C GLN A 5 15.80 -32.78 16.28
N PRO A 6 14.56 -32.91 15.77
CA PRO A 6 14.30 -32.92 14.32
C PRO A 6 14.80 -31.63 13.69
N THR A 7 15.36 -31.72 12.48
CA THR A 7 15.79 -30.53 11.76
C THR A 7 14.57 -29.70 11.30
N PRO A 8 14.75 -28.42 10.96
CA PRO A 8 13.66 -27.63 10.38
C PRO A 8 13.07 -28.28 9.12
N THR A 9 13.92 -28.87 8.28
CA THR A 9 13.50 -29.60 7.08
C THR A 9 12.65 -30.81 7.44
N ASP A 10 13.06 -31.65 8.41
CA ASP A 10 12.27 -32.80 8.87
C ASP A 10 10.90 -32.36 9.42
N THR A 11 10.89 -31.24 10.16
CA THR A 11 9.66 -30.68 10.73
C THR A 11 8.71 -30.21 9.63
N LEU A 12 9.23 -29.49 8.63
CA LEU A 12 8.45 -29.03 7.49
C LEU A 12 7.90 -30.20 6.66
N GLU A 13 8.70 -31.25 6.46
CA GLU A 13 8.27 -32.46 5.75
C GLU A 13 7.13 -33.18 6.50
N HIS A 14 7.24 -33.29 7.82
CA HIS A 14 6.17 -33.84 8.65
C HIS A 14 4.88 -33.02 8.56
N LEU A 15 4.97 -31.70 8.63
CA LEU A 15 3.81 -30.81 8.46
C LEU A 15 3.16 -30.97 7.08
N LEU A 16 3.97 -31.08 6.02
CA LEU A 16 3.49 -31.32 4.66
C LEU A 16 2.75 -32.65 4.55
N GLN A 17 3.23 -33.72 5.20
CA GLN A 17 2.53 -35.01 5.24
C GLN A 17 1.17 -34.90 5.94
N LEU A 18 1.11 -34.23 7.10
CA LEU A 18 -0.14 -33.97 7.83
C LEU A 18 -1.13 -33.15 6.99
N TRP A 19 -0.64 -32.13 6.28
CA TRP A 19 -1.48 -31.35 5.37
C TRP A 19 -1.94 -32.17 4.17
N ARG A 20 -1.11 -33.02 3.57
CA ARG A 20 -1.53 -33.87 2.45
C ARG A 20 -2.65 -34.84 2.87
N ALA A 21 -2.62 -35.33 4.10
CA ALA A 21 -3.63 -36.23 4.63
C ALA A 21 -4.97 -35.53 4.98
N SER A 22 -4.90 -34.36 5.63
CA SER A 22 -6.09 -33.65 6.14
C SER A 22 -6.62 -32.53 5.24
N LYS A 23 -5.74 -31.96 4.42
CA LYS A 23 -5.92 -30.72 3.66
C LYS A 23 -6.36 -29.53 4.53
N HIS A 24 -6.03 -29.56 5.83
CA HIS A 24 -6.54 -28.58 6.78
C HIS A 24 -5.91 -27.18 6.57
N PRO A 25 -6.71 -26.10 6.48
CA PRO A 25 -6.20 -24.73 6.27
C PRO A 25 -5.16 -24.27 7.31
N ARG A 26 -5.36 -24.58 8.60
CA ARG A 26 -4.40 -24.20 9.66
C ARG A 26 -3.00 -24.79 9.46
N LEU A 27 -2.90 -26.02 8.94
CA LEU A 27 -1.60 -26.62 8.63
C LEU A 27 -0.94 -25.90 7.46
N ALA A 28 -1.71 -25.50 6.45
CA ALA A 28 -1.20 -24.73 5.33
C ALA A 28 -0.60 -23.38 5.78
N GLU A 29 -1.31 -22.66 6.64
CA GLU A 29 -0.84 -21.40 7.23
C GLU A 29 0.44 -21.60 8.05
N LEU A 30 0.49 -22.64 8.88
CA LEU A 30 1.69 -22.98 9.65
C LEU A 30 2.87 -23.35 8.74
N ILE A 31 2.65 -24.14 7.68
CA ILE A 31 3.69 -24.52 6.72
C ILE A 31 4.30 -23.26 6.08
N ALA A 32 3.45 -22.31 5.65
CA ALA A 32 3.91 -21.06 5.06
C ALA A 32 4.70 -20.19 6.06
N ALA A 33 4.24 -20.09 7.31
CA ALA A 33 4.91 -19.34 8.36
C ALA A 33 6.24 -19.99 8.79
N PHE A 34 6.23 -21.30 8.98
CA PHE A 34 7.39 -22.08 9.41
C PHE A 34 8.51 -22.05 8.37
N ALA A 35 8.18 -22.28 7.10
CA ALA A 35 9.15 -22.20 6.02
C ALA A 35 9.79 -20.80 5.98
N ARG A 36 8.98 -19.74 6.03
CA ARG A 36 9.46 -18.35 6.01
C ARG A 36 10.43 -18.01 7.14
N ALA A 37 10.18 -18.53 8.35
CA ALA A 37 11.05 -18.31 9.50
C ALA A 37 12.42 -19.02 9.39
N HIS A 38 12.54 -19.99 8.48
CA HIS A 38 13.73 -20.82 8.29
C HIS A 38 14.29 -20.74 6.86
N GLU A 39 13.82 -19.79 6.05
CA GLU A 39 14.33 -19.54 4.70
C GLU A 39 15.83 -19.15 4.75
N SER A 40 16.59 -19.62 3.77
CA SER A 40 18.00 -19.28 3.63
C SER A 40 18.20 -17.84 3.14
N ARG A 41 19.38 -17.28 3.40
CA ARG A 41 19.75 -15.95 2.86
C ARG A 41 19.82 -15.93 1.33
N GLU A 42 20.17 -17.05 0.71
CA GLU A 42 20.22 -17.18 -0.75
C GLU A 42 18.81 -17.15 -1.34
N ALA A 43 17.83 -17.77 -0.67
CA ALA A 43 16.43 -17.74 -1.06
C ALA A 43 15.83 -16.33 -0.99
N LEU A 44 16.22 -15.52 0.01
CA LEU A 44 15.79 -14.12 0.10
C LEU A 44 16.20 -13.31 -1.15
N ALA A 45 17.35 -13.62 -1.76
CA ALA A 45 17.79 -12.93 -2.98
C ALA A 45 16.88 -13.18 -4.20
N TRP A 46 16.11 -14.28 -4.22
CA TRP A 46 15.12 -14.49 -5.28
C TRP A 46 13.93 -13.55 -5.15
N ARG A 47 13.51 -13.23 -3.92
CA ARG A 47 12.36 -12.33 -3.67
C ARG A 47 12.59 -10.94 -4.26
N ASP A 48 13.84 -10.48 -4.25
CA ASP A 48 14.28 -9.17 -4.74
C ASP A 48 14.62 -9.18 -6.23
N SER A 49 14.54 -10.33 -6.92
CA SER A 49 14.87 -10.42 -8.33
C SER A 49 13.70 -9.97 -9.21
N ASP A 50 13.82 -8.79 -9.81
CA ASP A 50 12.85 -8.24 -10.78
C ASP A 50 12.66 -9.14 -12.01
N LYS A 51 13.66 -9.98 -12.32
CA LYS A 51 13.69 -10.85 -13.50
C LYS A 51 14.54 -12.09 -13.23
N LEU A 52 14.00 -13.07 -12.50
CA LEU A 52 14.58 -14.42 -12.57
C LEU A 52 14.26 -15.00 -13.95
N GLY A 53 15.28 -15.27 -14.76
CA GLY A 53 15.13 -15.80 -16.10
C GLY A 53 14.38 -17.14 -16.12
N ALA A 54 13.84 -17.54 -17.27
CA ALA A 54 13.11 -18.81 -17.38
C ALA A 54 14.02 -20.02 -17.08
N ALA A 55 15.26 -20.00 -17.59
CA ALA A 55 16.25 -21.05 -17.35
C ALA A 55 16.73 -21.04 -15.89
N GLU A 56 17.01 -19.87 -15.32
CA GLU A 56 17.44 -19.71 -13.92
C GLU A 56 16.38 -20.20 -12.95
N TRP A 57 15.10 -19.83 -13.16
CA TRP A 57 14.01 -20.30 -12.32
C TRP A 57 13.84 -21.82 -12.41
N THR A 58 14.01 -22.41 -13.60
CA THR A 58 13.90 -23.87 -13.79
C THR A 58 15.06 -24.59 -13.09
N ALA A 59 16.28 -24.07 -13.20
CA ALA A 59 17.44 -24.60 -12.49
C ALA A 59 17.27 -24.47 -10.96
N ALA A 60 16.78 -23.32 -10.50
CA ALA A 60 16.49 -23.09 -9.10
C ALA A 60 15.45 -24.09 -8.57
N LEU A 61 14.37 -24.36 -9.32
CA LEU A 61 13.35 -25.33 -8.90
C LEU A 61 13.90 -26.75 -8.75
N ALA A 62 14.84 -27.16 -9.60
CA ALA A 62 15.40 -28.51 -9.55
C ALA A 62 16.23 -28.76 -8.27
N GLU A 63 16.83 -27.71 -7.72
CA GLU A 63 17.77 -27.79 -6.60
C GLU A 63 17.23 -27.10 -5.33
N VAL A 64 15.96 -26.65 -5.33
CA VAL A 64 15.41 -25.84 -4.23
C VAL A 64 15.24 -26.66 -2.97
N ASP A 65 15.74 -26.14 -1.85
CA ASP A 65 15.43 -26.70 -0.52
C ASP A 65 13.93 -26.55 -0.24
N LEU A 66 13.34 -27.53 0.44
CA LEU A 66 11.94 -27.48 0.88
C LEU A 66 11.62 -26.19 1.66
N LEU A 67 12.55 -25.67 2.46
CA LEU A 67 12.37 -24.43 3.22
C LEU A 67 12.30 -23.21 2.29
N ASP A 68 13.04 -23.23 1.19
CA ASP A 68 13.25 -22.11 0.28
C ASP A 68 12.24 -22.04 -0.87
N LEU A 69 11.43 -23.09 -1.07
CA LEU A 69 10.41 -23.15 -2.12
C LEU A 69 9.46 -21.93 -2.07
N GLY A 70 9.10 -21.44 -0.88
CA GLY A 70 8.23 -20.27 -0.72
C GLY A 70 8.81 -19.00 -1.35
N ALA A 71 10.12 -18.78 -1.21
CA ALA A 71 10.80 -17.66 -1.81
C ALA A 71 10.83 -17.76 -3.33
N LEU A 72 11.11 -18.94 -3.89
CA LEU A 72 11.10 -19.16 -5.35
C LEU A 72 9.69 -18.99 -5.96
N LEU A 73 8.65 -19.40 -5.22
CA LEU A 73 7.25 -19.24 -5.64
C LEU A 73 6.81 -17.77 -5.65
N SER A 74 7.41 -16.90 -4.84
CA SER A 74 7.07 -15.47 -4.80
C SER A 74 7.30 -14.76 -6.14
N VAL A 75 8.22 -15.26 -6.97
CA VAL A 75 8.51 -14.74 -8.31
C VAL A 75 7.83 -15.53 -9.44
N LEU A 76 6.92 -16.46 -9.13
CA LEU A 76 6.21 -17.29 -10.11
C LEU A 76 5.57 -16.44 -11.23
N GLY A 77 4.90 -15.35 -10.86
CA GLY A 77 4.18 -14.45 -11.76
C GLY A 77 5.07 -13.49 -12.56
N LYS A 78 6.39 -13.50 -12.41
CA LYS A 78 7.29 -12.60 -13.17
C LYS A 78 7.60 -13.17 -14.55
N GLY A 79 7.39 -12.38 -15.61
CA GLY A 79 7.76 -12.74 -16.99
C GLY A 79 6.59 -12.69 -17.97
N THR A 80 6.68 -13.45 -19.07
CA THR A 80 5.58 -13.54 -20.05
C THR A 80 4.62 -14.66 -19.67
N ALA A 81 3.38 -14.59 -20.16
CA ALA A 81 2.38 -15.66 -19.97
C ALA A 81 2.91 -17.05 -20.39
N GLY A 82 3.72 -17.14 -21.44
CA GLY A 82 4.33 -18.41 -21.86
C GLY A 82 5.33 -18.96 -20.83
N VAL A 83 6.17 -18.09 -20.25
CA VAL A 83 7.13 -18.46 -19.20
C VAL A 83 6.39 -18.95 -17.96
N VAL A 84 5.40 -18.19 -17.47
CA VAL A 84 4.64 -18.54 -16.27
C VAL A 84 3.82 -19.82 -16.48
N ALA A 85 3.20 -19.99 -17.65
CA ALA A 85 2.52 -21.25 -17.98
C ALA A 85 3.46 -22.45 -17.85
N ASN A 86 4.71 -22.34 -18.31
CA ASN A 86 5.68 -23.42 -18.21
C ASN A 86 6.12 -23.68 -16.77
N ARG A 87 6.32 -22.63 -15.96
CA ARG A 87 6.60 -22.77 -14.52
C ARG A 87 5.49 -23.54 -13.80
N ILE A 88 4.23 -23.20 -14.07
CA ILE A 88 3.07 -23.93 -13.50
C ILE A 88 3.09 -25.42 -13.91
N SER A 89 3.48 -25.73 -15.15
CA SER A 89 3.62 -27.11 -15.61
C SER A 89 4.74 -27.88 -14.91
N LEU A 90 5.81 -27.20 -14.46
CA LEU A 90 6.87 -27.80 -13.66
C LEU A 90 6.39 -28.02 -12.22
N LEU A 91 5.70 -27.04 -11.63
CA LEU A 91 5.12 -27.16 -10.28
C LEU A 91 4.10 -28.31 -10.18
N ALA A 92 3.38 -28.60 -11.27
CA ALA A 92 2.45 -29.73 -11.32
C ALA A 92 3.12 -31.11 -11.23
N GLN A 93 4.46 -31.19 -11.32
CA GLN A 93 5.24 -32.42 -11.17
C GLN A 93 5.74 -32.62 -9.74
N LEU A 94 5.60 -31.61 -8.88
CA LEU A 94 6.00 -31.69 -7.49
C LEU A 94 4.90 -32.36 -6.64
N GLU A 95 5.31 -32.89 -5.50
CA GLU A 95 4.38 -33.33 -4.47
C GLU A 95 3.48 -32.16 -4.02
N PRO A 96 2.19 -32.41 -3.71
CA PRO A 96 1.27 -31.35 -3.32
C PRO A 96 1.79 -30.55 -2.12
N ASP A 97 1.83 -29.24 -2.27
CA ASP A 97 2.30 -28.29 -1.25
C ASP A 97 1.34 -27.09 -1.20
N PRO A 98 0.85 -26.69 -0.01
CA PRO A 98 -0.10 -25.58 0.11
C PRO A 98 0.48 -24.23 -0.34
N ARG A 99 1.80 -24.05 -0.29
CA ARG A 99 2.46 -22.81 -0.72
C ARG A 99 2.34 -22.60 -2.23
N ILE A 100 2.23 -23.69 -3.01
CA ILE A 100 1.93 -23.62 -4.44
C ILE A 100 0.51 -23.07 -4.63
N ALA A 101 -0.47 -23.47 -3.81
CA ALA A 101 -1.82 -22.93 -3.88
C ALA A 101 -1.81 -21.42 -3.60
N ASP A 102 -1.10 -20.97 -2.55
CA ASP A 102 -0.97 -19.55 -2.22
C ASP A 102 -0.41 -18.73 -3.40
N ALA A 103 0.63 -19.24 -4.06
CA ALA A 103 1.24 -18.56 -5.22
C ALA A 103 0.29 -18.49 -6.43
N LEU A 104 -0.55 -19.50 -6.64
CA LEU A 104 -1.56 -19.51 -7.69
C LEU A 104 -2.77 -18.62 -7.35
N HIS A 105 -3.14 -18.51 -6.07
CA HIS A 105 -4.16 -17.57 -5.59
C HIS A 105 -3.70 -16.14 -5.85
N ALA A 106 -2.48 -15.79 -5.45
CA ALA A 106 -1.88 -14.48 -5.71
C ALA A 106 -1.83 -14.16 -7.22
N LEU A 107 -1.60 -15.17 -8.06
CA LEU A 107 -1.63 -14.99 -9.52
C LEU A 107 -3.03 -14.63 -10.04
N ILE A 108 -4.08 -15.28 -9.52
CA ILE A 108 -5.48 -15.01 -9.87
C ILE A 108 -5.89 -13.61 -9.39
N GLU A 109 -5.55 -13.25 -8.16
CA GLU A 109 -5.86 -11.95 -7.56
C GLU A 109 -5.17 -10.80 -8.32
N ALA A 110 -3.92 -10.99 -8.73
CA ALA A 110 -3.18 -10.02 -9.53
C ALA A 110 -3.76 -9.83 -10.95
N ARG A 111 -4.67 -10.70 -11.41
CA ARG A 111 -5.29 -10.69 -12.74
C ARG A 111 -4.27 -10.51 -13.88
N ALA A 112 -3.10 -11.12 -13.73
CA ALA A 112 -1.99 -10.94 -14.66
C ALA A 112 -2.31 -11.54 -16.05
N TRP A 113 -2.28 -10.72 -17.10
CA TRP A 113 -2.58 -11.09 -18.50
C TRP A 113 -4.05 -11.52 -18.76
N THR A 114 -4.83 -10.60 -19.30
CA THR A 114 -6.26 -10.79 -19.65
C THR A 114 -6.49 -11.10 -21.13
N SER A 115 -5.42 -11.26 -21.93
CA SER A 115 -5.52 -11.53 -23.37
C SER A 115 -5.89 -12.99 -23.66
N THR A 116 -6.49 -13.25 -24.82
CA THR A 116 -6.85 -14.60 -25.28
C THR A 116 -5.65 -15.55 -25.31
N GLY A 117 -4.45 -15.05 -25.64
CA GLY A 117 -3.22 -15.83 -25.65
C GLY A 117 -2.78 -16.32 -24.27
N ALA A 118 -3.19 -15.65 -23.20
CA ALA A 118 -2.87 -16.00 -21.82
C ALA A 118 -3.77 -17.09 -21.21
N ARG A 119 -4.85 -17.50 -21.91
CA ARG A 119 -5.78 -18.57 -21.44
C ARG A 119 -5.08 -19.88 -21.06
N LYS A 120 -3.90 -20.16 -21.63
CA LYS A 120 -3.08 -21.33 -21.28
C LYS A 120 -2.57 -21.27 -19.82
N VAL A 121 -2.18 -20.10 -19.33
CA VAL A 121 -1.75 -19.88 -17.93
C VAL A 121 -2.88 -20.25 -16.99
N TRP A 122 -4.06 -19.67 -17.23
CA TRP A 122 -5.23 -19.85 -16.38
C TRP A 122 -5.81 -21.26 -16.42
N THR A 123 -5.75 -21.91 -17.58
CA THR A 123 -6.12 -23.32 -17.69
C THR A 123 -5.21 -24.19 -16.84
N ARG A 124 -3.88 -23.97 -16.91
CA ARG A 124 -2.91 -24.71 -16.08
C ARG A 124 -3.06 -24.38 -14.59
N THR A 125 -3.32 -23.12 -14.26
CA THR A 125 -3.55 -22.64 -12.88
C THR A 125 -4.74 -23.36 -12.25
N THR A 126 -5.91 -23.32 -12.90
CA THR A 126 -7.13 -23.97 -12.39
C THR A 126 -7.01 -25.50 -12.36
N SER A 127 -6.30 -26.10 -13.32
CA SER A 127 -5.97 -27.53 -13.28
C SER A 127 -5.09 -27.91 -12.09
N LEU A 128 -4.05 -27.11 -11.80
CA LEU A 128 -3.16 -27.38 -10.67
C LEU A 128 -3.86 -27.14 -9.33
N LEU A 129 -4.67 -26.10 -9.20
CA LEU A 129 -5.50 -25.87 -8.01
C LEU A 129 -6.46 -27.05 -7.75
N ALA A 130 -7.07 -27.61 -8.80
CA ALA A 130 -7.91 -28.80 -8.67
C ALA A 130 -7.11 -30.02 -8.17
N ALA A 131 -5.87 -30.19 -8.62
CA ALA A 131 -5.00 -31.30 -8.22
C ALA A 131 -4.46 -31.14 -6.79
N LEU A 132 -4.12 -29.91 -6.38
CA LEU A 132 -3.69 -29.61 -5.01
C LEU A 132 -4.80 -29.88 -3.98
N ALA A 133 -6.06 -29.66 -4.40
CA ALA A 133 -7.26 -29.88 -3.61
C ALA A 133 -7.21 -29.13 -2.27
N ASP A 134 -6.75 -27.88 -2.30
CA ASP A 134 -6.67 -27.01 -1.12
C ASP A 134 -8.03 -26.33 -0.86
N PRO A 135 -8.70 -26.58 0.29
CA PRO A 135 -10.01 -26.00 0.62
C PRO A 135 -10.03 -24.47 0.63
N ARG A 136 -8.89 -23.81 0.90
CA ARG A 136 -8.79 -22.33 0.92
C ARG A 136 -9.10 -21.72 -0.44
N THR A 137 -8.93 -22.50 -1.52
CA THR A 137 -9.29 -22.09 -2.89
C THR A 137 -10.79 -21.78 -3.03
N ARG A 138 -11.67 -22.34 -2.20
CA ARG A 138 -13.11 -22.08 -2.27
C ARG A 138 -13.42 -20.60 -2.01
N ALA A 139 -12.83 -20.03 -0.96
CA ALA A 139 -13.01 -18.62 -0.61
C ALA A 139 -12.58 -17.68 -1.75
N LEU A 140 -11.51 -18.03 -2.48
CA LEU A 140 -11.08 -17.29 -3.67
C LEU A 140 -12.12 -17.37 -4.79
N VAL A 141 -12.67 -18.57 -5.07
CA VAL A 141 -13.71 -18.73 -6.11
C VAL A 141 -14.96 -17.93 -5.75
N ASP A 142 -15.38 -17.96 -4.49
CA ASP A 142 -16.54 -17.20 -4.02
C ASP A 142 -16.31 -15.70 -4.14
N THR A 143 -15.15 -15.20 -3.70
CA THR A 143 -14.78 -13.77 -3.81
C THR A 143 -14.81 -13.32 -5.27
N TYR A 144 -14.20 -14.08 -6.17
CA TYR A 144 -14.20 -13.76 -7.61
C TYR A 144 -15.61 -13.76 -8.23
N ALA A 145 -16.52 -14.62 -7.73
CA ALA A 145 -17.90 -14.66 -8.20
C ALA A 145 -18.70 -13.41 -7.77
N HIS A 146 -18.41 -12.84 -6.60
CA HIS A 146 -19.13 -11.69 -6.04
C HIS A 146 -18.63 -10.33 -6.57
N GLU A 147 -17.30 -10.15 -6.67
CA GLU A 147 -16.71 -8.86 -7.08
C GLU A 147 -17.01 -8.49 -8.54
N GLY A 148 -17.37 -9.47 -9.36
CA GLY A 148 -17.54 -9.28 -10.79
C GLY A 148 -16.21 -8.92 -11.48
N ALA A 149 -16.21 -8.91 -12.81
CA ALA A 149 -14.99 -8.75 -13.58
C ALA A 149 -14.60 -7.29 -13.82
N ALA A 150 -14.62 -6.48 -12.76
CA ALA A 150 -14.23 -5.08 -12.85
C ALA A 150 -12.76 -4.96 -13.28
N GLY A 151 -12.52 -4.34 -14.44
CA GLY A 151 -11.17 -4.14 -15.00
C GLY A 151 -10.74 -5.16 -16.06
N ASP A 152 -11.47 -6.27 -16.22
CA ASP A 152 -11.19 -7.27 -17.25
C ASP A 152 -11.90 -6.94 -18.58
N SER A 153 -11.36 -7.46 -19.69
CA SER A 153 -12.17 -7.53 -20.90
C SER A 153 -13.40 -8.43 -20.64
N ARG A 154 -14.58 -8.01 -21.10
CA ARG A 154 -15.84 -8.74 -20.88
C ARG A 154 -15.77 -10.21 -21.30
N ASP A 155 -14.97 -10.52 -22.33
CA ASP A 155 -14.78 -11.89 -22.81
C ASP A 155 -13.89 -12.72 -21.89
N PHE A 156 -12.84 -12.12 -21.32
CA PHE A 156 -11.94 -12.79 -20.36
C PHE A 156 -12.64 -13.04 -19.03
N ALA A 157 -13.31 -12.01 -18.53
CA ALA A 157 -14.19 -12.02 -17.37
C ALA A 157 -15.13 -13.25 -17.34
N VAL A 158 -15.94 -13.38 -18.38
CA VAL A 158 -16.92 -14.47 -18.51
C VAL A 158 -16.22 -15.82 -18.58
N TRP A 159 -15.15 -15.91 -19.37
CA TRP A 159 -14.38 -17.14 -19.51
C TRP A 159 -13.71 -17.61 -18.21
N MET A 160 -13.13 -16.68 -17.44
CA MET A 160 -12.53 -16.98 -16.12
C MET A 160 -13.59 -17.38 -15.11
N HIS A 161 -14.72 -16.69 -15.07
CA HIS A 161 -15.83 -17.03 -14.20
C HIS A 161 -16.31 -18.48 -14.46
N GLU A 162 -16.54 -18.85 -15.71
CA GLU A 162 -16.88 -20.23 -16.08
C GLU A 162 -15.83 -21.25 -15.64
N ARG A 163 -14.55 -20.88 -15.67
CA ARG A 163 -13.46 -21.76 -15.25
C ARG A 163 -13.42 -21.96 -13.74
N LEU A 164 -13.58 -20.91 -12.96
CA LEU A 164 -13.61 -21.00 -11.50
C LEU A 164 -14.87 -21.73 -11.01
N GLN A 165 -16.02 -21.50 -11.65
CA GLN A 165 -17.25 -22.27 -11.40
C GLN A 165 -17.06 -23.78 -11.65
N LYS A 166 -16.27 -24.16 -12.66
CA LYS A 166 -15.91 -25.58 -12.92
C LYS A 166 -14.88 -26.14 -11.93
N LEU A 167 -14.15 -25.28 -11.22
CA LEU A 167 -13.18 -25.66 -10.20
C LEU A 167 -13.88 -25.90 -8.85
N ALA A 168 -14.82 -25.03 -8.46
CA ALA A 168 -15.55 -25.08 -7.19
C ALA A 168 -16.02 -26.48 -6.74
N PRO A 169 -16.69 -27.31 -7.58
CA PRO A 169 -17.18 -28.63 -7.15
C PRO A 169 -16.06 -29.67 -6.96
N LYS A 170 -14.82 -29.38 -7.39
CA LYS A 170 -13.67 -30.29 -7.26
C LYS A 170 -12.86 -30.04 -6.00
N LEU A 171 -13.10 -28.92 -5.33
CA LEU A 171 -12.41 -28.58 -4.09
C LEU A 171 -13.06 -29.40 -2.95
N PRO A 172 -12.28 -29.97 -2.03
CA PRO A 172 -12.82 -30.68 -0.88
C PRO A 172 -13.22 -29.70 0.24
N GLU A 173 -14.05 -30.19 1.17
CA GLU A 173 -14.18 -29.54 2.48
C GLU A 173 -12.90 -29.78 3.31
N PRO A 174 -12.56 -28.87 4.24
CA PRO A 174 -11.50 -29.13 5.21
C PRO A 174 -11.77 -30.45 5.95
N GLY A 175 -10.79 -31.36 5.94
CA GLY A 175 -10.86 -32.56 6.77
C GLY A 175 -10.85 -32.21 8.26
N PRO A 176 -11.31 -33.08 9.16
CA PRO A 176 -11.22 -32.84 10.60
C PRO A 176 -9.76 -32.73 11.03
N LEU A 177 -9.49 -31.84 11.98
CA LEU A 177 -8.20 -31.74 12.66
C LEU A 177 -8.28 -32.51 13.97
N ASP A 178 -7.41 -33.50 14.16
CA ASP A 178 -7.31 -34.22 15.42
C ASP A 178 -6.63 -33.35 16.49
N ALA A 179 -6.89 -33.66 17.76
CA ALA A 179 -6.41 -32.87 18.89
C ALA A 179 -4.87 -32.88 19.04
N GLU A 180 -4.19 -33.92 18.57
CA GLU A 180 -2.73 -34.03 18.65
C GLU A 180 -2.07 -33.10 17.62
N THR A 181 -2.58 -33.11 16.39
CA THR A 181 -2.17 -32.20 15.32
C THR A 181 -2.48 -30.76 15.70
N ASP A 182 -3.65 -30.48 16.29
CA ASP A 182 -4.00 -29.14 16.75
C ASP A 182 -3.02 -28.63 17.82
N ALA A 183 -2.70 -29.46 18.81
CA ALA A 183 -1.70 -29.13 19.83
C ALA A 183 -0.28 -28.97 19.26
N LEU A 184 0.08 -29.73 18.22
CA LEU A 184 1.35 -29.53 17.49
C LEU A 184 1.37 -28.16 16.81
N ILE A 185 0.28 -27.76 16.16
CA ILE A 185 0.17 -26.44 15.51
C ILE A 185 0.38 -25.33 16.53
N GLU A 186 -0.34 -25.37 17.65
CA GLU A 186 -0.22 -24.35 18.71
C GLU A 186 1.21 -24.25 19.25
N ARG A 187 1.86 -25.38 19.51
CA ARG A 187 3.23 -25.44 20.01
C ARG A 187 4.24 -24.86 19.01
N LEU A 188 4.09 -25.17 17.72
CA LEU A 188 4.99 -24.65 16.69
C LEU A 188 4.75 -23.17 16.42
N LEU A 189 3.49 -22.71 16.40
CA LEU A 189 3.18 -21.28 16.32
C LEU A 189 3.76 -20.50 17.50
N ALA A 190 3.64 -21.04 18.72
CA ALA A 190 4.26 -20.44 19.91
C ALA A 190 5.79 -20.43 19.81
N GLY A 191 6.41 -21.46 19.26
CA GLY A 191 7.85 -21.50 19.01
C GLY A 191 8.32 -20.50 17.95
N LEU A 192 7.54 -20.31 16.90
CA LEU A 192 7.78 -19.32 15.84
C LEU A 192 7.59 -17.87 16.35
N ALA A 193 6.70 -17.67 17.32
CA ALA A 193 6.57 -16.40 18.04
C ALA A 193 7.77 -16.10 18.97
N GLY A 194 8.69 -17.05 19.14
CA GLY A 194 9.81 -17.00 20.07
C GLY A 194 9.37 -17.18 21.54
N PRO A 195 10.31 -17.39 22.49
CA PRO A 195 9.97 -17.21 23.88
C PRO A 195 9.46 -15.78 24.02
N ALA A 196 8.22 -15.62 24.46
CA ALA A 196 7.71 -14.34 24.95
C ALA A 196 8.64 -13.89 26.08
N ARG A 197 9.72 -13.20 25.72
CA ARG A 197 10.53 -12.44 26.66
C ARG A 197 9.65 -11.27 27.05
N SER A 198 8.95 -11.49 28.15
CA SER A 198 8.50 -10.45 29.04
C SER A 198 9.71 -9.60 29.47
N SER A 199 10.07 -8.61 28.65
CA SER A 199 10.29 -7.28 29.18
C SER A 199 9.00 -6.53 28.93
N ALA A 200 8.38 -5.99 29.99
CA ALA A 200 7.20 -5.14 29.87
C ALA A 200 7.37 -4.14 28.71
N GLY A 201 6.56 -4.28 27.66
CA GLY A 201 6.68 -3.51 26.44
C GLY A 201 5.73 -4.06 25.38
N ASP A 202 4.92 -3.19 24.83
CA ASP A 202 3.85 -3.43 23.85
C ASP A 202 4.26 -4.36 22.69
N SER A 203 3.33 -5.17 22.18
CA SER A 203 3.51 -6.02 20.98
C SER A 203 3.85 -5.17 19.74
N LEU A 204 4.47 -5.74 18.69
CA LEU A 204 4.81 -4.97 17.48
C LEU A 204 3.62 -4.19 16.87
N PRO A 205 2.40 -4.77 16.75
CA PRO A 205 1.23 -4.02 16.30
C PRO A 205 0.88 -2.85 17.24
N GLU A 206 1.04 -3.02 18.55
CA GLU A 206 0.79 -1.95 19.52
C GLU A 206 1.87 -0.85 19.45
N LEU A 207 3.14 -1.21 19.27
CA LEU A 207 4.24 -0.26 19.03
C LEU A 207 4.02 0.52 17.74
N LEU A 208 3.58 -0.15 16.67
CA LEU A 208 3.20 0.50 15.42
C LEU A 208 2.05 1.47 15.65
N ALA A 209 0.95 1.01 16.25
CA ALA A 209 -0.22 1.85 16.53
C ALA A 209 0.15 3.07 17.41
N HIS A 210 1.00 2.87 18.43
CA HIS A 210 1.50 3.95 19.29
C HIS A 210 2.31 4.98 18.49
N SER A 211 3.26 4.50 17.67
CA SER A 211 4.09 5.35 16.80
C SER A 211 3.26 6.12 15.77
N LEU A 212 2.22 5.51 15.22
CA LEU A 212 1.29 6.14 14.26
C LEU A 212 0.36 7.16 14.94
N ALA A 213 -0.08 6.90 16.16
CA ALA A 213 -0.91 7.83 16.93
C ALA A 213 -0.15 9.11 17.31
N ARG A 214 1.17 9.01 17.51
CA ARG A 214 2.05 10.14 17.85
C ARG A 214 3.24 10.19 16.89
N PRO A 215 3.05 10.65 15.64
CA PRO A 215 4.10 10.60 14.61
C PRO A 215 5.31 11.49 14.92
N ASP A 216 5.16 12.42 15.88
CA ASP A 216 6.21 13.32 16.38
C ASP A 216 6.99 12.81 17.59
N ASP A 217 6.54 11.71 18.19
CA ASP A 217 7.23 11.07 19.31
C ASP A 217 8.41 10.24 18.79
N LEU A 218 9.61 10.81 18.87
CA LEU A 218 10.84 10.16 18.41
C LEU A 218 11.18 8.93 19.24
N ASP A 219 10.85 8.94 20.53
CA ASP A 219 11.14 7.81 21.42
C ASP A 219 10.26 6.61 21.04
N ALA A 220 8.96 6.83 20.82
CA ALA A 220 8.06 5.80 20.31
C ALA A 220 8.51 5.26 18.94
N ARG A 221 9.07 6.12 18.08
CA ARG A 221 9.61 5.71 16.77
C ARG A 221 10.86 4.85 16.91
N LEU A 222 11.75 5.19 17.84
CA LEU A 222 12.98 4.43 18.08
C LEU A 222 12.67 3.06 18.71
N VAL A 223 11.70 2.98 19.64
CA VAL A 223 11.25 1.69 20.19
C VAL A 223 10.67 0.80 19.08
N LEU A 224 9.84 1.35 18.19
CA LEU A 224 9.37 0.61 17.02
C LEU A 224 10.53 0.19 16.10
N ALA A 225 11.52 1.07 15.89
CA ALA A 225 12.66 0.79 15.04
C ALA A 225 13.51 -0.37 15.57
N ASP A 226 13.77 -0.40 16.88
CA ASP A 226 14.50 -1.47 17.53
C ASP A 226 13.76 -2.80 17.39
N ALA A 227 12.44 -2.82 17.63
CA ALA A 227 11.61 -4.01 17.43
C ALA A 227 11.59 -4.49 15.97
N LEU A 228 11.58 -3.58 14.99
CA LEU A 228 11.65 -3.93 13.56
C LEU A 228 13.02 -4.50 13.18
N ILE A 229 14.12 -3.97 13.75
CA ILE A 229 15.48 -4.48 13.53
C ILE A 229 15.62 -5.90 14.08
N GLU A 230 15.07 -6.17 15.27
CA GLU A 230 15.09 -7.51 15.87
C GLU A 230 14.39 -8.56 15.00
N LEU A 231 13.37 -8.14 14.24
CA LEU A 231 12.65 -8.98 13.28
C LEU A 231 13.29 -9.01 11.88
N GLY A 232 14.44 -8.34 11.69
CA GLY A 232 15.12 -8.25 10.41
C GLY A 232 14.38 -7.39 9.37
N ASP A 233 13.49 -6.50 9.79
CA ASP A 233 12.82 -5.56 8.88
C ASP A 233 13.68 -4.30 8.66
N ALA A 234 14.06 -4.08 7.39
CA ALA A 234 14.88 -2.94 6.97
C ALA A 234 14.24 -1.57 7.28
N ARG A 235 12.93 -1.50 7.52
CA ARG A 235 12.25 -0.27 7.93
C ARG A 235 12.76 0.23 9.29
N GLY A 236 13.15 -0.67 10.20
CA GLY A 236 13.71 -0.28 11.49
C GLY A 236 15.01 0.51 11.35
N GLU A 237 15.95 0.02 10.55
CA GLU A 237 17.17 0.77 10.23
C GLU A 237 16.85 2.10 9.52
N PHE A 238 15.88 2.10 8.60
CA PHE A 238 15.47 3.30 7.90
C PHE A 238 14.93 4.39 8.86
N ILE A 239 14.13 4.01 9.87
CA ILE A 239 13.67 4.93 10.91
C ILE A 239 14.86 5.52 11.67
N GLN A 240 15.77 4.68 12.19
CA GLN A 240 16.95 5.15 12.94
C GLN A 240 17.82 6.09 12.11
N VAL A 241 18.06 5.78 10.84
CA VAL A 241 18.85 6.61 9.93
C VAL A 241 18.19 7.97 9.72
N GLN A 242 16.88 8.03 9.45
CA GLN A 242 16.18 9.30 9.26
C GLN A 242 16.18 10.16 10.54
N ILE A 243 15.96 9.57 11.71
CA ILE A 243 16.03 10.29 13.00
C ILE A 243 17.45 10.80 13.27
N ALA A 244 18.47 9.98 13.03
CA ALA A 244 19.86 10.41 13.18
C ALA A 244 20.22 11.55 12.21
N ARG A 245 19.70 11.53 10.97
CA ARG A 245 19.88 12.61 9.99
C ARG A 245 19.22 13.92 10.41
N GLU A 246 18.08 13.90 11.11
CA GLU A 246 17.46 15.12 11.63
C GLU A 246 18.42 15.85 12.59
N SER A 247 19.17 15.09 13.41
CA SER A 247 20.17 15.65 14.34
C SER A 247 21.52 15.98 13.67
N ALA A 248 21.87 15.30 12.58
CA ALA A 248 23.14 15.46 11.87
C ALA A 248 22.94 15.60 10.34
N PRO A 249 22.31 16.68 9.84
CA PRO A 249 21.90 16.79 8.44
C PRO A 249 23.06 16.85 7.44
N LYS A 250 24.27 17.20 7.90
CA LYS A 250 25.50 17.27 7.09
C LYS A 250 26.27 15.95 7.02
N ASP A 251 25.83 14.91 7.73
CA ASP A 251 26.49 13.60 7.68
C ASP A 251 26.19 12.90 6.34
N ARG A 252 27.22 12.85 5.50
CA ARG A 252 27.14 12.21 4.17
C ARG A 252 26.95 10.70 4.25
N LYS A 253 27.39 10.03 5.32
CA LYS A 253 27.22 8.58 5.48
C LYS A 253 25.77 8.23 5.74
N LEU A 254 25.12 8.98 6.64
CA LEU A 254 23.70 8.80 6.91
C LEU A 254 22.85 9.12 5.67
N ALA A 255 23.19 10.18 4.92
CA ALA A 255 22.51 10.51 3.67
C ALA A 255 22.65 9.43 2.60
N ALA A 256 23.86 8.86 2.45
CA ALA A 256 24.09 7.76 1.52
C ALA A 256 23.33 6.50 1.95
N ARG A 257 23.31 6.19 3.26
CA ARG A 257 22.60 5.02 3.78
C ARG A 257 21.09 5.12 3.62
N GLU A 258 20.51 6.29 3.89
CA GLU A 258 19.08 6.54 3.66
C GLU A 258 18.71 6.33 2.18
N LYS A 259 19.52 6.90 1.27
CA LYS A 259 19.30 6.75 -0.17
C LYS A 259 19.38 5.28 -0.60
N GLN A 260 20.33 4.53 -0.05
CA GLN A 260 20.49 3.11 -0.33
C GLN A 260 19.26 2.32 0.15
N LEU A 261 18.81 2.52 1.38
CA LEU A 261 17.63 1.84 1.93
C LEU A 261 16.37 2.13 1.12
N LEU A 262 16.20 3.37 0.63
CA LEU A 262 15.12 3.71 -0.30
C LEU A 262 15.29 3.03 -1.65
N ALA A 263 16.49 2.97 -2.21
CA ALA A 263 16.72 2.28 -3.49
C ALA A 263 16.36 0.78 -3.39
N ASP A 264 16.72 0.14 -2.28
CA ASP A 264 16.58 -1.31 -2.09
C ASP A 264 15.18 -1.71 -1.62
N HIS A 265 14.47 -0.86 -0.86
CA HIS A 265 13.24 -1.27 -0.17
C HIS A 265 12.04 -0.34 -0.39
N ARG A 266 12.12 0.64 -1.30
CA ARG A 266 11.03 1.62 -1.54
C ARG A 266 9.67 0.96 -1.73
N ASP A 267 9.56 -0.07 -2.56
CA ASP A 267 8.26 -0.64 -2.92
C ASP A 267 7.64 -1.36 -1.72
N ARG A 268 8.45 -2.05 -0.91
CA ARG A 268 8.05 -2.62 0.39
C ARG A 268 7.66 -1.51 1.38
N PHE A 269 8.36 -0.39 1.39
CA PHE A 269 8.05 0.73 2.30
C PHE A 269 6.75 1.45 1.94
N LEU A 270 6.40 1.49 0.67
CA LEU A 270 5.16 2.08 0.16
C LEU A 270 3.95 1.16 0.35
N GLY A 271 4.14 -0.17 0.28
CA GLY A 271 3.06 -1.12 0.43
C GLY A 271 1.92 -0.85 -0.58
N PRO A 272 0.65 -0.82 -0.15
CA PRO A 272 -0.49 -0.52 -1.01
C PRO A 272 -0.42 0.81 -1.77
N LEU A 273 0.36 1.79 -1.31
CA LEU A 273 0.51 3.09 -1.99
C LEU A 273 1.36 3.01 -3.26
N GLU A 274 2.23 2.01 -3.40
CA GLU A 274 3.17 1.89 -4.52
C GLU A 274 2.52 2.08 -5.91
N PRO A 275 1.44 1.37 -6.27
CA PRO A 275 0.88 1.42 -7.61
C PRO A 275 0.18 2.75 -7.94
N ILE A 276 -0.18 3.55 -6.93
CA ILE A 276 -1.04 4.72 -7.14
C ILE A 276 -0.35 6.05 -6.87
N VAL A 277 0.91 6.07 -6.43
CA VAL A 277 1.65 7.32 -6.20
C VAL A 277 2.54 7.68 -7.39
N ARG A 278 2.52 8.95 -7.80
CA ARG A 278 3.38 9.49 -8.84
C ARG A 278 4.85 9.40 -8.41
N LYS A 279 5.67 8.75 -9.22
CA LYS A 279 7.13 8.66 -9.02
C LYS A 279 7.73 10.08 -8.94
N GLY A 280 8.52 10.33 -7.89
CA GLY A 280 9.15 11.64 -7.63
C GLY A 280 8.35 12.61 -6.75
N SER A 281 7.10 12.28 -6.39
CA SER A 281 6.28 13.09 -5.47
C SER A 281 6.36 12.65 -4.00
N LEU A 282 7.18 11.63 -3.72
CA LEU A 282 7.22 10.95 -2.44
C LEU A 282 8.25 11.58 -1.51
N GLU A 283 7.80 11.85 -0.29
CA GLU A 283 8.69 12.20 0.82
C GLU A 283 8.47 11.22 1.96
N PHE A 284 9.56 10.66 2.47
CA PHE A 284 9.57 9.86 3.68
C PHE A 284 10.07 10.69 4.85
N ALA A 285 9.41 10.58 5.99
CA ALA A 285 9.90 11.12 7.25
C ALA A 285 9.74 10.06 8.35
N ARG A 286 10.81 9.87 9.13
CA ARG A 286 10.86 8.96 10.29
C ARG A 286 10.34 7.56 9.97
N GLY A 287 10.65 7.05 8.79
CA GLY A 287 10.33 5.70 8.31
C GLY A 287 9.01 5.54 7.56
N PHE A 288 8.22 6.60 7.38
CA PHE A 288 6.89 6.52 6.79
C PHE A 288 6.66 7.61 5.74
N VAL A 289 5.69 7.39 4.86
CA VAL A 289 5.29 8.39 3.86
C VAL A 289 4.71 9.61 4.57
N SER A 290 5.31 10.77 4.34
CA SER A 290 4.89 12.06 4.88
C SER A 290 4.26 12.95 3.81
N ALA A 291 4.70 12.81 2.55
CA ALA A 291 4.07 13.48 1.41
C ALA A 291 3.94 12.57 0.19
N CYS A 292 2.84 12.72 -0.55
CA CYS A 292 2.63 12.03 -1.83
C CYS A 292 1.69 12.77 -2.78
N GLU A 293 1.83 12.51 -4.08
CA GLU A 293 0.83 12.85 -5.10
C GLU A 293 0.31 11.55 -5.72
N LEU A 294 -1.00 11.32 -5.64
CA LEU A 294 -1.63 10.18 -6.29
C LEU A 294 -1.68 10.40 -7.81
N THR A 295 -1.62 9.34 -8.59
CA THR A 295 -1.77 9.42 -10.05
C THR A 295 -3.19 9.78 -10.45
N ASP A 296 -3.38 10.33 -11.65
CA ASP A 296 -4.71 10.76 -12.12
C ASP A 296 -5.68 9.60 -12.44
N ASN A 297 -5.19 8.35 -12.46
CA ASN A 297 -5.95 7.14 -12.79
C ASN A 297 -5.96 6.16 -11.62
N VAL A 298 -6.40 6.60 -10.43
CA VAL A 298 -6.61 5.69 -9.30
C VAL A 298 -7.90 4.92 -9.51
N TYR A 299 -7.81 3.60 -9.72
CA TYR A 299 -8.99 2.75 -9.73
C TYR A 299 -9.59 2.61 -8.33
N ALA A 300 -10.92 2.59 -8.22
CA ALA A 300 -11.62 2.54 -6.93
C ALA A 300 -11.17 1.36 -6.03
N HIS A 301 -10.94 0.18 -6.61
CA HIS A 301 -10.48 -0.99 -5.86
C HIS A 301 -9.04 -0.84 -5.29
N LEU A 302 -8.16 -0.11 -5.98
CA LEU A 302 -6.82 0.20 -5.44
C LEU A 302 -6.92 1.21 -4.29
N LEU A 303 -7.87 2.15 -4.39
CA LEU A 303 -8.12 3.13 -3.33
C LEU A 303 -8.61 2.43 -2.06
N GLU A 304 -9.48 1.43 -2.15
CA GLU A 304 -9.94 0.65 -0.98
C GLU A 304 -8.79 -0.04 -0.25
N SER A 305 -7.89 -0.70 -0.98
CA SER A 305 -6.68 -1.33 -0.41
C SER A 305 -5.79 -0.31 0.29
N VAL A 306 -5.60 0.88 -0.31
CA VAL A 306 -4.82 1.95 0.31
C VAL A 306 -5.50 2.50 1.56
N LEU A 307 -6.81 2.72 1.53
CA LEU A 307 -7.57 3.24 2.67
C LEU A 307 -7.60 2.27 3.87
N ALA A 308 -7.32 0.98 3.63
CA ALA A 308 -7.15 0.00 4.69
C ALA A 308 -5.80 0.11 5.42
N ASP A 309 -4.79 0.75 4.82
CA ASP A 309 -3.44 0.86 5.41
C ASP A 309 -3.40 1.84 6.60
N GLU A 310 -2.84 1.40 7.72
CA GLU A 310 -2.67 2.22 8.92
C GLU A 310 -1.53 3.24 8.77
N ALA A 311 -0.56 3.00 7.89
CA ALA A 311 0.57 3.89 7.64
C ALA A 311 0.16 5.25 7.07
N LEU A 312 -1.07 5.37 6.53
CA LEU A 312 -1.66 6.64 6.07
C LEU A 312 -1.71 7.71 7.16
N GLY A 313 -1.74 7.31 8.44
CA GLY A 313 -1.74 8.23 9.57
C GLY A 313 -0.54 9.19 9.62
N ASN A 314 0.54 8.93 8.87
CA ASN A 314 1.73 9.79 8.84
C ASN A 314 1.71 10.87 7.77
N ILE A 315 0.79 10.79 6.81
CA ILE A 315 0.77 11.69 5.66
C ILE A 315 0.35 13.08 6.14
N ARG A 316 1.25 14.05 5.96
CA ARG A 316 1.03 15.48 6.26
C ARG A 316 0.65 16.28 5.03
N SER A 317 1.09 15.85 3.86
CA SER A 317 0.80 16.51 2.58
C SER A 317 0.34 15.48 1.55
N ALA A 318 -0.78 15.74 0.89
CA ALA A 318 -1.26 14.86 -0.16
C ALA A 318 -1.94 15.62 -1.29
N SER A 319 -1.74 15.13 -2.50
CA SER A 319 -2.53 15.52 -3.68
C SER A 319 -3.23 14.28 -4.23
N GLY A 320 -4.52 14.37 -4.51
CA GLY A 320 -5.26 13.22 -5.03
C GLY A 320 -6.77 13.43 -5.20
N PRO A 321 -7.51 12.34 -5.44
CA PRO A 321 -8.97 12.36 -5.50
C PRO A 321 -9.58 12.71 -4.15
N LEU A 322 -10.78 13.31 -4.16
CA LEU A 322 -11.37 13.84 -2.94
C LEU A 322 -11.70 12.74 -1.92
N ALA A 323 -12.10 11.56 -2.40
CA ALA A 323 -12.38 10.40 -1.57
C ALA A 323 -11.15 9.95 -0.76
N PHE A 324 -9.95 10.04 -1.35
CA PHE A 324 -8.71 9.77 -0.63
C PHE A 324 -8.46 10.82 0.45
N LEU A 325 -8.49 12.10 0.09
CA LEU A 325 -8.17 13.20 1.02
C LEU A 325 -9.15 13.31 2.20
N LEU A 326 -10.38 12.86 2.00
CA LEU A 326 -11.42 12.78 3.04
C LEU A 326 -11.40 11.46 3.81
N ALA A 327 -10.37 10.63 3.69
CA ALA A 327 -10.23 9.43 4.52
C ALA A 327 -10.07 9.78 6.01
N PRO A 328 -10.77 9.07 6.92
CA PRO A 328 -10.59 9.26 8.37
C PRO A 328 -9.17 8.95 8.85
N LYS A 329 -8.49 7.98 8.21
CA LYS A 329 -7.12 7.57 8.56
C LYS A 329 -6.07 8.65 8.28
N LEU A 330 -6.36 9.64 7.43
CA LEU A 330 -5.49 10.79 7.17
C LEU A 330 -5.62 11.87 8.26
N ALA A 331 -5.57 11.46 9.53
CA ALA A 331 -5.76 12.37 10.68
C ALA A 331 -4.67 13.45 10.80
N ASN A 332 -3.50 13.20 10.20
CA ASN A 332 -2.37 14.14 10.19
C ASN A 332 -2.24 14.97 8.90
N LEU A 333 -3.16 14.83 7.94
CA LEU A 333 -3.11 15.58 6.69
C LEU A 333 -3.34 17.08 6.96
N ARG A 334 -2.32 17.91 6.73
CA ARG A 334 -2.37 19.37 6.90
C ARG A 334 -2.47 20.10 5.56
N HIS A 335 -1.87 19.55 4.51
CA HIS A 335 -1.84 20.17 3.19
C HIS A 335 -2.52 19.25 2.18
N ALA A 336 -3.67 19.67 1.67
CA ALA A 336 -4.47 18.89 0.73
C ALA A 336 -4.58 19.61 -0.61
N ARG A 337 -4.36 18.89 -1.72
CA ARG A 337 -4.63 19.37 -3.08
C ARG A 337 -5.54 18.39 -3.81
N VAL A 338 -6.71 18.87 -4.24
CA VAL A 338 -7.67 18.06 -4.99
C VAL A 338 -7.29 18.06 -6.47
N HIS A 339 -7.28 16.88 -7.09
CA HIS A 339 -6.99 16.73 -8.52
C HIS A 339 -8.12 17.28 -9.39
N GLU A 340 -7.76 17.91 -10.52
CA GLU A 340 -8.68 18.69 -11.36
C GLU A 340 -9.56 17.87 -12.32
N ARG A 341 -9.17 16.61 -12.61
CA ARG A 341 -9.88 15.77 -13.59
C ARG A 341 -11.10 15.07 -13.01
N GLU A 342 -11.07 14.85 -11.71
CA GLU A 342 -12.26 14.62 -10.95
C GLU A 342 -13.00 15.96 -10.94
N PHE A 343 -14.11 16.05 -11.69
CA PHE A 343 -15.15 17.07 -11.50
C PHE A 343 -16.27 16.58 -10.55
N PRO A 344 -16.02 15.94 -9.38
CA PRO A 344 -17.07 15.77 -8.41
C PRO A 344 -17.39 17.16 -7.87
N SER A 345 -18.65 17.31 -7.46
CA SER A 345 -19.07 18.44 -6.65
C SER A 345 -18.04 18.64 -5.52
N THR A 346 -17.61 19.87 -5.24
CA THR A 346 -16.81 20.20 -4.04
C THR A 346 -17.66 20.12 -2.76
N GLU A 347 -18.95 19.85 -2.92
CA GLU A 347 -19.94 19.69 -1.88
C GLU A 347 -19.62 18.62 -0.83
N PRO A 348 -19.08 17.42 -1.12
CA PRO A 348 -18.69 16.46 -0.08
C PRO A 348 -17.58 17.00 0.84
N LEU A 349 -16.69 17.84 0.30
CA LEU A 349 -15.67 18.52 1.11
C LEU A 349 -16.33 19.56 2.03
N LEU A 350 -17.16 20.43 1.45
CA LEU A 350 -17.75 21.57 2.14
C LEU A 350 -18.86 21.17 3.13
N ARG A 351 -19.51 20.03 2.90
CA ARG A 351 -20.54 19.42 3.77
C ARG A 351 -20.03 18.27 4.63
N CYS A 352 -18.71 18.15 4.78
CA CYS A 352 -18.16 17.10 5.62
C CYS A 352 -18.58 17.33 7.09
N ASP A 353 -19.29 16.38 7.71
CA ASP A 353 -19.80 16.56 9.08
C ASP A 353 -18.72 16.47 10.17
N ARG A 354 -17.49 16.07 9.79
CA ARG A 354 -16.35 15.95 10.69
C ARG A 354 -15.36 17.10 10.51
N PRO A 355 -14.70 17.57 11.58
CA PRO A 355 -13.62 18.54 11.45
C PRO A 355 -12.43 17.90 10.75
N LEU A 356 -12.03 18.49 9.63
CA LEU A 356 -10.87 18.12 8.84
C LEU A 356 -9.61 18.85 9.36
N PRO A 357 -8.46 18.15 9.37
CA PRO A 357 -7.21 18.69 9.91
C PRO A 357 -6.51 19.73 9.05
N PHE A 358 -7.10 20.16 7.93
CA PHE A 358 -6.40 20.91 6.89
C PHE A 358 -6.01 22.32 7.35
N GLU A 359 -4.73 22.64 7.15
CA GLU A 359 -4.15 23.98 7.31
C GLU A 359 -4.03 24.68 5.96
N SER A 360 -3.82 23.92 4.88
CA SER A 360 -3.82 24.39 3.50
C SER A 360 -4.68 23.49 2.62
N LEU A 361 -5.51 24.10 1.79
CA LEU A 361 -6.37 23.39 0.84
C LEU A 361 -6.29 24.05 -0.53
N ALA A 362 -6.07 23.26 -1.58
CA ALA A 362 -6.06 23.70 -2.97
C ALA A 362 -7.06 22.88 -3.80
N PHE A 363 -7.94 23.54 -4.55
CA PHE A 363 -8.85 22.85 -5.47
C PHE A 363 -9.37 23.76 -6.59
N ALA A 364 -9.82 23.13 -7.67
CA ALA A 364 -10.54 23.80 -8.74
C ALA A 364 -12.05 23.84 -8.44
N LEU A 365 -12.68 24.96 -8.75
CA LEU A 365 -14.13 25.13 -8.70
C LEU A 365 -14.74 24.78 -10.05
N PRO A 366 -15.58 23.73 -10.13
CA PRO A 366 -16.34 23.41 -11.33
C PRO A 366 -17.23 24.56 -11.79
N ARG A 367 -17.58 24.59 -13.08
CA ARG A 367 -18.63 25.49 -13.57
C ARG A 367 -19.96 25.10 -12.93
N GLY A 368 -20.69 26.08 -12.40
CA GLY A 368 -22.00 25.85 -11.78
C GLY A 368 -21.94 25.41 -10.31
N SER A 369 -20.77 25.41 -9.66
CA SER A 369 -20.72 25.26 -8.20
C SER A 369 -21.56 26.32 -7.51
N ASP A 370 -22.29 25.94 -6.48
CA ASP A 370 -23.04 26.87 -5.65
C ASP A 370 -22.09 27.61 -4.69
N PRO A 371 -21.90 28.94 -4.82
CA PRO A 371 -21.07 29.71 -3.90
C PRO A 371 -21.58 29.69 -2.45
N ALA A 372 -22.86 29.39 -2.21
CA ALA A 372 -23.45 29.32 -0.88
C ALA A 372 -22.87 28.17 -0.04
N LEU A 373 -22.31 27.12 -0.66
CA LEU A 373 -21.64 26.02 0.05
C LEU A 373 -20.45 26.49 0.91
N PHE A 374 -19.91 27.67 0.64
CA PHE A 374 -18.84 28.29 1.41
C PHE A 374 -19.34 29.02 2.68
N ASP A 375 -20.63 29.30 2.78
CA ASP A 375 -21.18 29.99 3.96
C ASP A 375 -21.38 29.01 5.12
N ASP A 376 -21.79 27.78 4.81
CA ASP A 376 -22.12 26.74 5.80
C ASP A 376 -20.94 25.81 6.15
N CYS A 377 -19.77 26.03 5.56
CA CYS A 377 -18.61 25.17 5.76
C CYS A 377 -17.99 25.35 7.16
N THR A 378 -18.25 24.40 8.06
CA THR A 378 -17.68 24.35 9.42
C THR A 378 -16.56 23.32 9.57
N CYS A 379 -16.40 22.43 8.58
CA CYS A 379 -15.51 21.29 8.63
C CYS A 379 -14.02 21.63 8.49
N LEU A 380 -13.65 22.88 8.22
CA LEU A 380 -12.27 23.32 8.01
C LEU A 380 -11.80 24.29 9.11
N PRO A 381 -11.82 23.91 10.41
CA PRO A 381 -11.58 24.83 11.52
C PRO A 381 -10.13 25.32 11.63
N LYS A 382 -9.17 24.60 11.02
CA LYS A 382 -7.73 24.91 11.08
C LYS A 382 -7.21 25.59 9.81
N LEU A 383 -8.07 25.87 8.84
CA LEU A 383 -7.65 26.33 7.52
C LEU A 383 -7.04 27.73 7.59
N ARG A 384 -5.77 27.82 7.19
CA ARG A 384 -5.00 29.08 7.15
C ARG A 384 -4.76 29.56 5.73
N ARG A 385 -4.68 28.63 4.79
CA ARG A 385 -4.43 28.89 3.37
C ARG A 385 -5.49 28.20 2.51
N LEU A 386 -6.09 28.94 1.59
CA LEU A 386 -7.01 28.43 0.59
C LEU A 386 -6.54 28.85 -0.80
N ALA A 387 -6.30 27.87 -1.67
CA ALA A 387 -5.98 28.10 -3.08
C ALA A 387 -7.16 27.67 -3.95
N LEU A 388 -7.70 28.62 -4.72
CA LEU A 388 -8.84 28.39 -5.61
C LEU A 388 -8.44 28.63 -7.05
N ARG A 389 -8.79 27.69 -7.92
CA ARG A 389 -8.75 27.84 -9.38
C ARG A 389 -10.17 27.78 -9.93
N GLY A 390 -10.53 28.57 -10.92
CA GLY A 390 -11.90 28.50 -11.47
C GLY A 390 -12.25 29.65 -12.41
N ASN A 391 -13.50 29.67 -12.89
CA ASN A 391 -13.97 30.78 -13.72
C ASN A 391 -14.10 32.07 -12.89
N ASN A 392 -13.65 33.19 -13.46
CA ASN A 392 -13.74 34.54 -12.91
C ASN A 392 -15.06 34.90 -12.22
N ALA A 393 -16.21 34.62 -12.84
CA ALA A 393 -17.51 35.00 -12.24
C ALA A 393 -17.78 34.23 -10.94
N LEU A 394 -17.35 32.97 -10.89
CA LEU A 394 -17.50 32.10 -9.73
C LEU A 394 -16.51 32.46 -8.62
N LEU A 395 -15.24 32.72 -8.98
CA LEU A 395 -14.24 33.21 -8.03
C LEU A 395 -14.72 34.51 -7.36
N GLN A 396 -15.27 35.45 -8.13
CA GLN A 396 -15.86 36.68 -7.58
C GLN A 396 -17.02 36.41 -6.61
N ALA A 397 -17.92 35.48 -6.95
CA ALA A 397 -19.06 35.12 -6.09
C ALA A 397 -18.65 34.42 -4.78
N VAL A 398 -17.48 33.78 -4.76
CA VAL A 398 -16.92 33.08 -3.59
C VAL A 398 -16.12 34.02 -2.68
N LEU A 399 -15.52 35.09 -3.22
CA LEU A 399 -14.69 36.03 -2.45
C LEU A 399 -15.41 36.74 -1.29
N SER A 400 -16.73 36.90 -1.39
CA SER A 400 -17.55 37.55 -0.36
C SER A 400 -18.14 36.57 0.67
N ARG A 401 -17.76 35.28 0.64
CA ARG A 401 -18.38 34.21 1.44
C ARG A 401 -17.70 34.00 2.78
N ALA A 402 -18.45 33.45 3.74
CA ALA A 402 -18.03 33.37 5.14
C ALA A 402 -16.73 32.57 5.33
N LEU A 403 -16.56 31.42 4.65
CA LEU A 403 -15.32 30.65 4.70
C LEU A 403 -14.12 31.48 4.22
N VAL A 404 -14.24 32.15 3.07
CA VAL A 404 -13.14 32.94 2.50
C VAL A 404 -12.77 34.12 3.38
N ALA A 405 -13.76 34.76 4.00
CA ALA A 405 -13.51 35.86 4.95
C ALA A 405 -12.72 35.43 6.19
N ARG A 406 -12.78 34.14 6.57
CA ARG A 406 -12.10 33.56 7.74
C ARG A 406 -10.70 33.05 7.45
N VAL A 407 -10.30 32.91 6.18
CA VAL A 407 -8.99 32.38 5.79
C VAL A 407 -7.96 33.51 5.70
N PRO A 408 -6.85 33.46 6.48
CA PRO A 408 -5.78 34.46 6.43
C PRO A 408 -5.08 34.61 5.08
N GLU A 409 -4.84 33.50 4.37
CA GLU A 409 -4.13 33.50 3.10
C GLU A 409 -4.98 32.91 1.97
N LEU A 410 -5.42 33.77 1.05
CA LEU A 410 -6.16 33.37 -0.13
C LEU A 410 -5.26 33.45 -1.38
N VAL A 411 -5.11 32.34 -2.07
CA VAL A 411 -4.41 32.25 -3.35
C VAL A 411 -5.45 32.01 -4.44
N LEU A 412 -5.42 32.84 -5.48
CA LEU A 412 -6.22 32.62 -6.67
C LEU A 412 -5.25 32.17 -7.77
N GLU A 413 -5.47 30.98 -8.31
CA GLU A 413 -4.62 30.41 -9.36
C GLU A 413 -5.25 30.67 -10.74
N ASP A 414 -4.41 30.93 -11.75
CA ASP A 414 -4.82 31.13 -13.17
C ASP A 414 -5.69 32.39 -13.45
N VAL A 415 -5.34 33.51 -12.80
CA VAL A 415 -6.13 34.77 -12.75
C VAL A 415 -5.77 35.77 -13.86
N THR A 416 -5.31 35.29 -15.00
CA THR A 416 -4.69 36.12 -16.06
C THR A 416 -5.58 37.26 -16.58
N THR A 417 -6.89 37.22 -16.35
CA THR A 417 -7.86 38.24 -16.81
C THR A 417 -8.54 39.04 -15.68
N THR A 418 -8.26 38.76 -14.40
CA THR A 418 -9.07 39.23 -13.25
C THR A 418 -8.32 40.15 -12.29
N LEU A 419 -6.99 40.23 -12.38
CA LEU A 419 -6.14 41.12 -11.56
C LEU A 419 -6.66 42.57 -11.46
N PRO A 420 -7.04 43.25 -12.57
CA PRO A 420 -7.37 44.69 -12.51
C PRO A 420 -8.65 45.01 -11.73
N ARG A 421 -9.56 44.03 -11.55
CA ARG A 421 -10.80 44.19 -10.78
C ARG A 421 -10.62 43.80 -9.31
N LEU A 422 -9.78 42.81 -9.02
CA LEU A 422 -9.44 42.38 -7.66
C LEU A 422 -8.63 43.43 -6.89
N LEU A 423 -7.71 44.12 -7.57
CA LEU A 423 -6.95 45.23 -6.97
C LEU A 423 -7.84 46.43 -6.57
N ARG A 424 -8.97 46.65 -7.25
CA ARG A 424 -9.95 47.70 -6.88
C ARG A 424 -10.74 47.35 -5.61
N ALA A 425 -10.78 46.08 -5.21
CA ALA A 425 -11.46 45.62 -4.01
C ALA A 425 -10.57 45.64 -2.75
N GLY A 426 -9.34 46.20 -2.84
CA GLY A 426 -8.46 46.41 -1.68
C GLY A 426 -7.52 45.24 -1.34
N LEU A 427 -7.23 44.34 -2.28
CA LEU A 427 -6.30 43.22 -2.09
C LEU A 427 -4.90 43.58 -2.62
N GLU A 428 -3.84 43.34 -1.85
CA GLU A 428 -2.46 43.67 -2.22
C GLU A 428 -1.76 42.53 -2.96
N ARG A 429 -1.04 42.88 -4.03
CA ARG A 429 -0.33 41.94 -4.91
C ARG A 429 1.00 41.48 -4.32
N ASN A 430 1.24 40.18 -4.27
CA ASN A 430 2.54 39.59 -3.92
C ASN A 430 3.24 39.07 -5.20
N ASP A 431 4.28 39.75 -5.64
CA ASP A 431 5.01 39.43 -6.86
C ASP A 431 6.12 38.40 -6.61
N LYS A 432 5.77 37.12 -6.71
CA LYS A 432 6.74 36.02 -6.92
C LYS A 432 6.59 35.48 -8.35
N PRO A 433 7.66 34.97 -8.98
CA PRO A 433 7.58 34.45 -10.35
C PRO A 433 6.60 33.27 -10.42
N GLY A 434 5.57 33.35 -11.28
CA GLY A 434 4.63 32.26 -11.56
C GLY A 434 3.38 32.16 -10.68
N MET A 435 3.18 33.02 -9.68
CA MET A 435 1.96 33.05 -8.85
C MET A 435 1.50 34.48 -8.57
N VAL A 436 0.19 34.75 -8.65
CA VAL A 436 -0.41 36.00 -8.17
C VAL A 436 -1.06 35.70 -6.81
N GLY A 437 -0.32 35.95 -5.72
CA GLY A 437 -0.88 35.86 -4.37
C GLY A 437 -1.51 37.19 -3.95
N LEU A 438 -2.69 37.15 -3.32
CA LEU A 438 -3.31 38.31 -2.67
C LEU A 438 -3.22 38.10 -1.15
N ARG A 439 -2.54 39.00 -0.42
CA ARG A 439 -2.49 38.96 1.05
C ARG A 439 -3.36 40.06 1.64
N LYS A 440 -4.06 39.76 2.73
CA LYS A 440 -4.71 40.75 3.59
C LYS A 440 -3.67 41.19 4.63
N GLY A 441 -3.39 42.49 4.72
CA GLY A 441 -2.21 43.06 5.38
C GLY A 441 -1.92 42.52 6.80
N GLU A 442 -0.74 41.94 6.99
CA GLU A 442 0.46 42.54 7.59
C GLU A 442 1.68 41.70 7.17
N VAL A 443 2.83 42.37 7.05
CA VAL A 443 4.06 41.92 6.37
C VAL A 443 4.65 40.65 6.99
N GLY A 444 5.05 39.67 6.16
CA GLY A 444 5.77 38.47 6.63
C GLY A 444 6.23 37.57 5.48
N ILE A 445 7.39 37.85 4.92
CA ILE A 445 8.04 37.08 3.84
C ILE A 445 8.33 35.65 4.32
N HIS A 446 7.86 34.63 3.59
CA HIS A 446 8.61 33.40 3.27
C HIS A 446 7.98 32.74 2.05
N GLY A 447 8.80 32.17 1.17
CA GLY A 447 8.38 31.59 -0.10
C GLY A 447 8.85 30.17 -0.24
N TRP A 448 8.05 29.37 -0.92
CA TRP A 448 8.47 28.10 -1.49
C TRP A 448 7.76 27.92 -2.83
N ALA A 449 8.56 27.93 -3.88
CA ALA A 449 8.26 27.30 -5.15
C ALA A 449 8.65 25.83 -4.99
N LEU A 450 7.73 24.91 -5.32
CA LEU A 450 8.09 23.53 -5.60
C LEU A 450 8.71 23.54 -7.01
N ALA A 451 9.99 23.85 -7.08
CA ALA A 451 10.81 23.68 -8.27
C ALA A 451 11.82 22.57 -7.95
N LEU A 452 11.70 21.47 -8.68
CA LEU A 452 12.72 20.44 -8.81
C LEU A 452 13.97 21.11 -9.41
N ASP A 453 15.04 21.24 -8.62
CA ASP A 453 16.38 21.48 -9.16
C ASP A 453 17.05 20.12 -9.40
N VAL A 454 17.62 20.00 -10.61
CA VAL A 454 18.74 19.10 -10.93
C VAL A 454 20.02 19.81 -10.53
#